data_AF-A0A7X5VNY7-F1
#
_entry.id   AF-A0A7X5VNY7-F1
#
_cell.length_a   1.000
_cell.length_b   1.000
_cell.length_c   1.000
_cell.angle_alpha   90.00
_cell.angle_beta   90.00
_cell.angle_gamma   90.00
#
_symmetry.space_group_name_H-M   'P 1'
#
loop_
_entity.id
_entity.type
_entity.pdbx_description
1 polymer ?
#
loop_
_entity_poly.entity_id
_entity_poly.type
_entity_poly.pdbx_seq_one_letter_code
_entity_poly.pdbx_strand_id
1 'polypeptide(L)'
;MLDFSTPSSSIANQADAEGSPASVISVGAVPFDAPDEIEYFSSRGPTEDGRMKPDFVAPDGACVTGAGGFGQGSCQGSGARFYGTSAAAPHAAAVAALLLE
;
A
#
# COMPACT_ATOMS: atom_id res chain seq x y z
N MET A 1 -27.07 6.87 0.67
CA MET A 1 -27.09 5.90 -0.45
C MET A 1 -25.87 5.02 -0.22
N LEU A 2 -26.07 3.72 -0.05
CA LEU A 2 -25.09 2.81 0.56
C LEU A 2 -24.01 2.44 -0.47
N ASP A 3 -22.80 2.98 -0.29
CA ASP A 3 -21.66 2.67 -1.15
C ASP A 3 -21.25 1.21 -0.95
N PHE A 4 -21.47 0.44 -2.02
CA PHE A 4 -21.17 -0.98 -2.11
C PHE A 4 -19.64 -1.12 -2.18
N SER A 5 -19.03 -1.65 -1.11
CA SER A 5 -17.61 -2.01 -1.05
C SER A 5 -17.31 -3.05 -2.14
N THR A 6 -16.93 -2.55 -3.31
CA THR A 6 -16.37 -3.35 -4.39
C THR A 6 -14.87 -3.09 -4.41
N PRO A 7 -14.03 -4.11 -4.20
CA PRO A 7 -12.58 -3.97 -4.26
C PRO A 7 -12.10 -3.42 -5.61
N SER A 8 -12.82 -3.72 -6.68
CA SER A 8 -12.56 -3.25 -8.04
C SER A 8 -12.90 -1.77 -8.22
N SER A 9 -12.03 -1.00 -8.89
CA SER A 9 -12.23 0.44 -9.16
C SER A 9 -12.14 1.36 -7.95
N SER A 10 -11.46 0.91 -6.89
CA SER A 10 -11.29 1.68 -5.64
C SER A 10 -10.04 2.57 -5.63
N ILE A 11 -9.31 2.66 -6.74
CA ILE A 11 -8.20 3.61 -6.92
C ILE A 11 -8.76 4.83 -7.65
N ALA A 12 -8.94 5.92 -6.89
CA ALA A 12 -9.41 7.19 -7.41
C ALA A 12 -8.32 7.86 -8.26
N ASN A 13 -8.69 8.44 -9.40
CA ASN A 13 -7.82 9.01 -10.47
C ASN A 13 -6.62 9.89 -10.01
N GLN A 14 -6.60 10.35 -8.76
CA GLN A 14 -5.49 11.09 -8.15
C GLN A 14 -4.39 10.19 -7.54
N ALA A 15 -4.75 9.00 -7.03
CA ALA A 15 -3.82 8.02 -6.46
C ALA A 15 -2.98 7.32 -7.55
N ASP A 16 -3.35 7.55 -8.79
CA ASP A 16 -2.77 7.06 -10.03
C ASP A 16 -2.46 8.23 -10.98
N ALA A 17 -2.26 9.45 -10.46
CA ALA A 17 -1.94 10.61 -11.28
C ALA A 17 -0.88 10.29 -12.36
N GLU A 18 -1.30 10.37 -13.60
CA GLU A 18 -0.46 10.22 -14.79
C GLU A 18 -0.41 11.55 -15.53
N GLY A 19 0.79 11.91 -15.97
CA GLY A 19 1.02 13.20 -16.62
C GLY A 19 2.50 13.58 -16.64
N SER A 20 2.87 14.41 -17.61
CA SER A 20 4.19 15.05 -17.62
C SER A 20 4.11 16.36 -16.80
N PRO A 21 5.07 16.63 -15.90
CA PRO A 21 6.33 15.90 -15.72
C PRO A 21 6.31 14.77 -14.69
N ALA A 22 5.22 14.55 -13.95
CA ALA A 22 5.19 13.62 -12.82
C ALA A 22 4.07 12.56 -12.93
N SER A 23 4.49 11.30 -12.98
CA SER A 23 3.62 10.13 -12.83
C SER A 23 3.90 9.48 -11.46
N VAL A 24 2.88 8.89 -10.84
CA VAL A 24 3.03 8.23 -9.52
C VAL A 24 3.07 6.71 -9.64
N ILE A 25 3.82 6.09 -8.73
CA ILE A 25 3.81 4.65 -8.49
C ILE A 25 2.82 4.37 -7.36
N SER A 26 1.76 3.62 -7.66
CA SER A 26 0.74 3.20 -6.71
C SER A 26 1.09 1.80 -6.19
N VAL A 27 1.09 1.63 -4.86
CA VAL A 27 1.54 0.39 -4.20
C VAL A 27 0.38 -0.21 -3.38
N GLY A 28 0.05 -1.46 -3.66
CA GLY A 28 -0.89 -2.26 -2.86
C GLY A 28 -0.20 -2.94 -1.66
N ALA A 29 -0.99 -3.48 -0.74
CA ALA A 29 -0.49 -4.15 0.46
C ALA A 29 -0.68 -5.66 0.40
N VAL A 30 0.34 -6.40 0.84
CA VAL A 30 0.29 -7.83 1.19
C VAL A 30 0.75 -7.99 2.64
N PRO A 31 0.23 -8.95 3.40
CA PRO A 31 0.65 -9.18 4.78
C PRO A 31 2.10 -9.67 4.80
N PHE A 32 2.88 -9.23 5.80
CA PHE A 32 4.30 -9.62 5.92
C PHE A 32 4.54 -11.13 6.04
N ASP A 33 3.56 -11.89 6.51
CA ASP A 33 3.66 -13.34 6.77
C ASP A 33 2.94 -14.21 5.73
N ALA A 34 2.18 -13.61 4.80
CA ALA A 34 1.55 -14.30 3.68
C ALA A 34 1.62 -13.45 2.39
N PRO A 35 2.82 -13.27 1.80
CA PRO A 35 3.04 -12.33 0.69
C PRO A 35 2.31 -12.70 -0.62
N ASP A 36 1.81 -13.94 -0.73
CA ASP A 36 1.03 -14.43 -1.86
C ASP A 36 -0.47 -14.04 -1.77
N GLU A 37 -0.91 -13.48 -0.64
CA GLU A 37 -2.27 -13.04 -0.41
C GLU A 37 -2.34 -11.51 -0.39
N ILE A 38 -3.26 -10.91 -1.14
CA ILE A 38 -3.46 -9.46 -1.11
C ILE A 38 -4.32 -9.08 0.11
N GLU A 39 -3.94 -8.01 0.80
CA GLU A 39 -4.70 -7.51 1.95
C GLU A 39 -6.14 -7.15 1.55
N TYR A 40 -7.09 -7.49 2.42
CA TYR A 40 -8.52 -7.33 2.11
C TYR A 40 -8.92 -5.85 1.90
N PHE A 41 -8.21 -4.94 2.55
CA PHE A 41 -8.41 -3.49 2.43
C PHE A 41 -7.59 -2.87 1.29
N SER A 42 -6.68 -3.62 0.65
CA SER A 42 -5.87 -3.09 -0.43
C SER A 42 -6.75 -2.78 -1.63
N SER A 43 -6.75 -1.51 -2.05
CA SER A 43 -7.45 -1.09 -3.25
C SER A 43 -6.96 -1.88 -4.47
N ARG A 44 -7.90 -2.20 -5.37
CA ARG A 44 -7.62 -2.90 -6.62
C ARG A 44 -8.14 -2.06 -7.78
N GLY A 45 -7.33 -1.97 -8.81
CA GLY A 45 -7.76 -1.38 -10.07
C GLY A 45 -8.74 -2.28 -10.84
N PRO A 46 -8.99 -1.95 -12.11
CA PRO A 46 -8.46 -0.76 -12.79
C PRO A 46 -8.97 0.54 -12.17
N THR A 47 -8.32 1.67 -12.41
CA THR A 47 -8.84 3.01 -12.05
C THR A 47 -10.14 3.31 -12.82
N GLU A 48 -10.85 4.38 -12.47
CA GLU A 48 -12.14 4.71 -13.13
C GLU A 48 -12.00 4.96 -14.64
N ASP A 49 -10.81 5.39 -15.10
CA ASP A 49 -10.47 5.57 -16.51
C ASP A 49 -9.83 4.33 -17.17
N GLY A 50 -9.77 3.21 -16.46
CA GLY A 50 -9.40 1.90 -17.01
C GLY A 50 -7.91 1.54 -16.91
N ARG A 51 -7.09 2.30 -16.17
CA ARG A 51 -5.66 2.03 -16.03
C ARG A 51 -5.37 0.95 -15.00
N MET A 52 -4.32 0.17 -15.26
CA MET A 52 -3.90 -0.95 -14.40
C MET A 52 -3.12 -0.41 -13.20
N LYS A 53 -3.77 -0.41 -12.04
CA LYS A 53 -3.18 -0.06 -10.73
C LYS A 53 -3.66 -1.05 -9.65
N PRO A 54 -2.95 -1.20 -8.52
CA PRO A 54 -1.63 -0.65 -8.23
C PRO A 54 -0.56 -1.25 -9.17
N ASP A 55 0.57 -0.54 -9.35
CA ASP A 55 1.65 -1.00 -10.24
C ASP A 55 2.29 -2.29 -9.73
N PHE A 56 2.41 -2.41 -8.41
CA PHE A 56 2.87 -3.60 -7.71
C PHE A 56 2.38 -3.57 -6.25
N VAL A 57 2.69 -4.63 -5.51
CA VAL A 57 2.39 -4.76 -4.09
C VAL A 57 3.67 -4.82 -3.26
N ALA A 58 3.59 -4.38 -2.01
CA ALA A 58 4.70 -4.51 -1.06
C ALA A 58 4.18 -4.96 0.32
N PRO A 59 5.05 -5.56 1.16
CA PRO A 59 4.66 -6.02 2.49
C PRO A 59 4.25 -4.85 3.40
N ASP A 60 3.16 -5.03 4.11
CA ASP A 60 2.75 -4.17 5.23
C ASP A 60 3.02 -4.88 6.58
N GLY A 61 2.53 -4.36 7.70
CA GLY A 61 2.72 -5.01 9.01
C GLY A 61 4.15 -4.91 9.56
N ALA A 62 4.94 -3.97 9.04
CA ALA A 62 6.31 -3.72 9.48
C ALA A 62 6.34 -3.33 10.96
N CYS A 63 7.36 -3.81 11.69
CA CYS A 63 7.53 -3.46 13.08
C CYS A 63 8.13 -2.06 13.21
N VAL A 64 7.39 -1.15 13.86
CA VAL A 64 7.82 0.24 14.05
C VAL A 64 7.66 0.66 15.49
N THR A 65 8.59 1.46 16.01
CA THR A 65 8.54 2.01 17.38
C THR A 65 7.75 3.31 17.48
N GLY A 66 7.30 3.86 16.35
CA GLY A 66 6.66 5.16 16.26
C GLY A 66 5.46 5.18 15.32
N ALA A 67 4.51 4.24 15.50
CA ALA A 67 3.31 4.16 14.65
C ALA A 67 2.29 5.29 14.91
N GLY A 68 2.54 6.23 15.83
CA GLY A 68 1.63 7.36 16.08
C GLY A 68 0.22 6.97 16.55
N GLY A 69 0.06 5.82 17.20
CA GLY A 69 -1.25 5.27 17.62
C GLY A 69 -1.94 4.41 16.55
N PHE A 70 -1.38 4.30 15.35
CA PHE A 70 -1.87 3.41 14.28
C PHE A 70 -1.26 1.99 14.34
N GLY A 71 -0.39 1.74 15.31
CA GLY A 71 0.25 0.45 15.51
C GLY A 71 -0.70 -0.55 16.15
N GLN A 72 -0.67 -1.79 15.67
CA GLN A 72 -1.47 -2.89 16.17
C GLN A 72 -0.59 -4.01 16.70
N GLY A 73 -0.98 -4.56 17.85
CA GLY A 73 -0.22 -5.61 18.53
C GLY A 73 1.17 -5.17 18.98
N SER A 74 1.92 -6.11 19.54
CA SER A 74 3.33 -5.94 19.86
C SER A 74 4.19 -6.64 18.83
N CYS A 75 5.33 -6.03 18.52
CA CYS A 75 6.42 -6.65 17.78
C CYS A 75 7.74 -6.22 18.43
N GLN A 76 8.84 -6.80 17.96
CA GLN A 76 10.22 -6.61 18.47
C GLN A 76 10.43 -5.41 19.40
N GLY A 77 10.82 -5.68 20.65
CA GLY A 77 11.06 -4.65 21.66
C GLY A 77 9.78 -3.89 22.02
N SER A 78 9.85 -2.55 22.01
CA SER A 78 8.70 -1.66 22.24
C SER A 78 7.93 -1.32 20.96
N GLY A 79 8.10 -2.12 19.89
CA GLY A 79 7.47 -1.88 18.60
C GLY A 79 6.01 -2.33 18.54
N ALA A 80 5.28 -1.77 17.57
CA ALA A 80 3.97 -2.22 17.14
C ALA A 80 3.97 -2.44 15.62
N ARG A 81 3.11 -3.33 15.12
CA ARG A 81 3.00 -3.56 13.67
C ARG A 81 2.15 -2.47 13.04
N PHE A 82 2.63 -1.87 11.95
CA PHE A 82 1.88 -0.88 11.20
C PHE A 82 1.35 -1.49 9.90
N TYR A 83 0.03 -1.62 9.81
CA TYR A 83 -0.68 -2.22 8.67
C TYR A 83 -1.27 -1.14 7.76
N GLY A 84 -1.45 -1.48 6.49
CA GLY A 84 -2.01 -0.61 5.47
C GLY A 84 -1.08 -0.38 4.28
N THR A 85 -1.65 0.10 3.18
CA THR A 85 -0.88 0.57 2.01
C THR A 85 0.08 1.71 2.38
N SER A 86 -0.21 2.48 3.43
CA SER A 86 0.69 3.47 4.03
C SER A 86 1.99 2.87 4.61
N ALA A 87 2.00 1.59 4.98
CA ALA A 87 3.21 0.87 5.38
C ALA A 87 3.90 0.21 4.18
N ALA A 88 3.13 -0.28 3.21
CA ALA A 88 3.65 -0.88 1.98
C ALA A 88 4.40 0.15 1.09
N ALA A 89 3.88 1.37 0.95
CA ALA A 89 4.47 2.43 0.12
C ALA A 89 5.92 2.81 0.51
N PRO A 90 6.25 3.13 1.79
CA PRO A 90 7.63 3.39 2.18
C PRO A 90 8.52 2.14 2.08
N HIS A 91 7.95 0.92 2.22
CA HIS A 91 8.70 -0.32 2.00
C HIS A 91 9.16 -0.44 0.55
N ALA A 92 8.26 -0.18 -0.41
CA ALA A 92 8.57 -0.11 -1.83
C ALA A 92 9.62 0.96 -2.15
N ALA A 93 9.47 2.16 -1.57
CA ALA A 93 10.42 3.26 -1.76
C ALA A 93 11.83 2.90 -1.28
N ALA A 94 11.96 2.16 -0.17
CA ALA A 94 13.25 1.70 0.33
C ALA A 94 13.93 0.71 -0.62
N VAL A 95 13.18 -0.23 -1.20
CA VAL A 95 13.71 -1.15 -2.22
C VAL A 95 14.15 -0.37 -3.47
N ALA A 96 13.34 0.58 -3.93
CA ALA A 96 13.71 1.43 -5.06
C ALA A 96 14.98 2.24 -4.78
N ALA A 97 15.16 2.75 -3.56
CA ALA A 97 16.38 3.45 -3.16
C ALA A 97 17.62 2.55 -3.22
N LEU A 98 17.53 1.29 -2.77
CA LEU A 98 18.62 0.32 -2.86
C LEU A 98 18.96 -0.06 -4.31
N LEU A 99 17.99 -0.05 -5.22
CA LEU A 99 18.22 -0.31 -6.64
C LEU A 99 18.89 0.86 -7.37
N LEU A 100 18.82 2.07 -6.81
CA LEU A 100 19.39 3.29 -7.38
C LEU A 100 20.77 3.65 -6.82
N GLU A 101 21.28 2.87 -5.87
CA GLU A 101 22.65 2.95 -5.33
C GLU A 101 23.69 2.45 -6.35
#